data_AF-A0A2Z2MPE3-F1
#
_entry.id   AF-A0A2Z2MPE3-F1
#
_cell.length_a   1.000
_cell.length_b   1.000
_cell.length_c   1.000
_cell.angle_alpha   90.00
_cell.angle_beta   90.00
_cell.angle_gamma   90.00
#
_symmetry.space_group_name_H-M   'P 1'
#
loop_
_entity.id
_entity.type
_entity.pdbx_description
1 polymer ?
#
loop_
_entity_poly.entity_id
_entity_poly.type
_entity_poly.pdbx_seq_one_letter_code
_entity_poly.pdbx_strand_id
1 'polypeptide(L)'
;MPTVFDLIKAQKLKGKIEELIEVVEDVNRDYLPFEIREIHLSGSVLRTPEARDVDTTIHAFEVKEVRGEWQDFVRVLRENKWKILKLVDKYREEMYLKRINFRDFIYEYADELVNLGIKQPWIYKWLPMFRLEDFTNVAVPYDVRDFMPTLIQRRICSQMHCGSLELHVVYYPEGQRPDNEFFLGIPSISIWNYKKGILEISEETFKEYLLKEFQRLTELSQMILNGNIDIFAYMPARYLMENHEDNFFLTKLFREAILSEVENLKGLIKSYTKIDLDQITIEELQDINSKLRKSQKHIEHLGIVWEATVNAWDEVMGGAPVHALRLSEKYRSRTLEELIFRVVSRRVTSSYPRVIKTKDVKKIFNEIGLMSM
;
A
#
# COMPACT_ATOMS: atom_id res chain seq x y z
N MET A 1 0.78 -16.08 -28.30
CA MET A 1 0.33 -14.67 -28.33
C MET A 1 1.23 -13.87 -27.38
N PRO A 2 1.22 -12.52 -27.36
CA PRO A 2 1.96 -11.81 -26.31
C PRO A 2 1.48 -12.23 -24.92
N THR A 3 2.43 -12.38 -24.00
CA THR A 3 2.16 -12.53 -22.57
C THR A 3 1.98 -11.15 -21.94
N VAL A 4 1.51 -11.06 -20.69
CA VAL A 4 1.46 -9.75 -20.01
C VAL A 4 2.83 -9.05 -19.98
N PHE A 5 3.91 -9.81 -20.02
CA PHE A 5 5.27 -9.29 -19.96
C PHE A 5 5.66 -8.48 -21.19
N ASP A 6 5.02 -8.77 -22.32
CA ASP A 6 5.21 -8.02 -23.56
C ASP A 6 4.41 -6.69 -23.53
N LEU A 7 3.37 -6.63 -22.69
CA LEU A 7 2.49 -5.46 -22.52
C LEU A 7 2.96 -4.51 -21.39
N ILE A 8 3.84 -4.97 -20.51
CA ILE A 8 4.43 -4.15 -19.44
C ILE A 8 5.33 -3.07 -20.05
N LYS A 9 5.01 -1.79 -19.81
CA LYS A 9 5.86 -0.68 -20.28
C LYS A 9 7.14 -0.55 -19.45
N ALA A 10 7.08 -0.82 -18.15
CA ALA A 10 8.24 -0.73 -17.27
C ALA A 10 9.04 -2.04 -17.24
N GLN A 11 9.75 -2.33 -18.33
CA GLN A 11 10.51 -3.57 -18.54
C GLN A 11 11.47 -3.93 -17.39
N LYS A 12 12.06 -2.93 -16.72
CA LYS A 12 12.94 -3.13 -15.54
C LYS A 12 12.26 -3.81 -14.35
N LEU A 13 10.92 -3.85 -14.31
CA LEU A 13 10.14 -4.46 -13.23
C LEU A 13 9.61 -5.86 -13.57
N LYS A 14 9.85 -6.36 -14.80
CA LYS A 14 9.42 -7.69 -15.25
C LYS A 14 9.91 -8.81 -14.33
N GLY A 15 11.21 -8.84 -14.04
CA GLY A 15 11.81 -9.85 -13.16
C GLY A 15 11.20 -9.86 -11.76
N LYS A 16 10.62 -8.74 -11.31
CA LYS A 16 9.95 -8.67 -10.01
C LYS A 16 8.61 -9.40 -9.98
N ILE A 17 7.92 -9.41 -11.12
CA ILE A 17 6.64 -10.09 -11.30
C ILE A 17 6.87 -11.58 -11.49
N GLU A 18 7.92 -11.96 -12.23
CA GLU A 18 8.37 -13.35 -12.37
C GLU A 18 8.72 -13.94 -10.99
N GLU A 19 9.57 -13.26 -10.20
CA GLU A 19 9.91 -13.65 -8.82
C GLU A 19 8.65 -13.80 -7.94
N LEU A 20 7.67 -12.89 -8.08
CA LEU A 20 6.42 -12.99 -7.33
C LEU A 20 5.61 -14.23 -7.71
N ILE A 21 5.50 -14.55 -9.00
CA ILE A 21 4.79 -15.74 -9.48
C ILE A 21 5.45 -17.00 -8.92
N GLU A 22 6.78 -17.10 -9.01
CA GLU A 22 7.53 -18.24 -8.47
C GLU A 22 7.29 -18.42 -6.96
N VAL A 23 7.38 -17.32 -6.19
CA VAL A 23 7.10 -17.34 -4.74
C VAL A 23 5.66 -17.74 -4.45
N VAL A 24 4.69 -17.25 -5.22
CA VAL A 24 3.27 -17.61 -5.04
C VAL A 24 3.05 -19.10 -5.33
N GLU A 25 3.68 -19.64 -6.37
CA GLU A 25 3.62 -21.07 -6.69
C GLU A 25 4.21 -21.91 -5.57
N ASP A 26 5.35 -21.51 -5.02
CA ASP A 26 5.97 -22.19 -3.87
C ASP A 26 5.12 -22.08 -2.60
N VAL A 27 4.52 -20.92 -2.34
CA VAL A 27 3.54 -20.74 -1.24
C VAL A 27 2.34 -21.67 -1.40
N ASN A 28 1.82 -21.85 -2.62
CA ASN A 28 0.70 -22.74 -2.87
C ASN A 28 1.04 -24.24 -2.75
N ARG A 29 2.32 -24.62 -2.84
CA ARG A 29 2.76 -26.00 -2.60
C ARG A 29 2.79 -26.35 -1.10
N ASP A 30 2.78 -25.34 -0.23
CA ASP A 30 2.74 -25.56 1.21
C ASP A 30 1.36 -25.97 1.72
N TYR A 31 1.37 -26.57 2.91
CA TYR A 31 0.13 -26.85 3.64
C TYR A 31 -0.29 -25.59 4.41
N LEU A 32 -1.17 -24.78 3.83
CA LEU A 32 -1.63 -23.49 4.35
C LEU A 32 -3.17 -23.44 4.43
N PRO A 33 -3.75 -22.58 5.29
CA PRO A 33 -5.20 -22.43 5.38
C PRO A 33 -5.81 -21.64 4.20
N PHE A 34 -4.99 -21.27 3.22
CA PHE A 34 -5.38 -20.51 2.05
C PHE A 34 -4.64 -21.02 0.81
N GLU A 35 -5.21 -20.73 -0.35
CA GLU A 35 -4.62 -20.95 -1.67
C GLU A 35 -4.70 -19.65 -2.46
N ILE A 36 -3.60 -19.22 -3.07
CA ILE A 36 -3.58 -18.08 -3.96
C ILE A 36 -4.00 -18.55 -5.35
N ARG A 37 -5.10 -18.01 -5.88
CA ARG A 37 -5.64 -18.48 -7.16
C ARG A 37 -5.34 -17.57 -8.33
N GLU A 38 -5.20 -16.26 -8.08
CA GLU A 38 -4.99 -15.28 -9.13
C GLU A 38 -4.02 -14.19 -8.68
N ILE A 39 -3.19 -13.76 -9.62
CA ILE A 39 -2.32 -12.58 -9.49
C ILE A 39 -2.78 -11.58 -10.54
N HIS A 40 -3.02 -10.35 -10.10
CA HIS A 40 -3.55 -9.28 -10.91
C HIS A 40 -2.59 -8.09 -10.90
N LEU A 41 -2.32 -7.52 -12.06
CA LEU A 41 -1.54 -6.28 -12.19
C LEU A 41 -2.47 -5.08 -12.36
N SER A 42 -2.05 -3.95 -11.83
CA SER A 42 -2.67 -2.66 -12.11
C SER A 42 -1.62 -1.55 -12.11
N GLY A 43 -2.08 -0.33 -12.33
CA GLY A 43 -1.26 0.84 -12.04
C GLY A 43 -0.18 1.13 -13.08
N SER A 44 0.85 1.83 -12.63
CA SER A 44 1.74 2.57 -13.54
C SER A 44 2.60 1.67 -14.43
N VAL A 45 2.86 0.42 -14.00
CA VAL A 45 3.65 -0.58 -14.73
C VAL A 45 3.08 -0.90 -16.12
N LEU A 46 1.76 -0.76 -16.29
CA LEU A 46 1.03 -1.00 -17.54
C LEU A 46 0.90 0.25 -18.41
N ARG A 47 1.32 1.44 -17.94
CA ARG A 47 1.10 2.72 -18.65
C ARG A 47 2.37 3.48 -18.99
N THR A 48 3.42 3.38 -18.16
CA THR A 48 4.62 4.19 -18.30
C THR A 48 5.90 3.38 -18.09
N PRO A 49 6.97 3.63 -18.87
CA PRO A 49 8.29 3.01 -18.64
C PRO A 49 8.95 3.52 -17.34
N GLU A 50 8.49 4.65 -16.79
CA GLU A 50 9.07 5.28 -15.60
C GLU A 50 8.58 4.70 -14.28
N ALA A 51 7.66 3.71 -14.30
CA ALA A 51 7.12 3.09 -13.10
C ALA A 51 8.24 2.66 -12.14
N ARG A 52 7.99 2.81 -10.84
CA ARG A 52 8.99 2.56 -9.78
C ARG A 52 8.65 1.34 -8.94
N ASP A 53 7.38 1.00 -8.92
CA ASP A 53 6.74 -0.07 -8.20
C ASP A 53 5.80 -0.84 -9.12
N VAL A 54 5.45 -2.03 -8.67
CA VAL A 54 4.43 -2.87 -9.28
C VAL A 54 3.25 -2.92 -8.31
N ASP A 55 2.11 -2.39 -8.75
CA ASP A 55 0.84 -2.54 -8.02
C ASP A 55 0.27 -3.92 -8.37
N THR A 56 0.18 -4.79 -7.36
CA THR A 56 -0.30 -6.17 -7.55
C THR A 56 -1.40 -6.50 -6.55
N THR A 57 -2.45 -7.15 -7.05
CA THR A 57 -3.50 -7.72 -6.22
C THR A 57 -3.40 -9.24 -6.25
N ILE A 58 -3.38 -9.85 -5.07
CA ILE A 58 -3.40 -11.30 -4.87
C ILE A 58 -4.78 -11.70 -4.40
N HIS A 59 -5.37 -12.64 -5.11
CA HIS A 59 -6.67 -13.22 -4.79
C HIS A 59 -6.46 -14.57 -4.12
N ALA A 60 -6.66 -14.61 -2.80
CA ALA A 60 -6.45 -15.79 -1.97
C ALA A 60 -7.77 -16.32 -1.44
N PHE A 61 -7.92 -17.63 -1.43
CA PHE A 61 -9.16 -18.32 -1.09
C PHE A 61 -8.93 -19.23 0.10
N GLU A 62 -9.91 -19.34 0.98
CA GLU A 62 -9.89 -20.32 2.06
C GLU A 62 -9.84 -21.76 1.50
N VAL A 63 -9.00 -22.60 2.09
CA VAL A 63 -9.00 -24.04 1.86
C VAL A 63 -9.93 -24.69 2.88
N LYS A 64 -11.12 -25.12 2.43
CA LYS A 64 -12.20 -25.61 3.31
C LYS A 64 -11.77 -26.80 4.16
N GLU A 65 -10.94 -27.66 3.60
CA GLU A 65 -10.40 -28.87 4.22
C GLU A 65 -9.49 -28.53 5.41
N VAL A 66 -8.83 -27.37 5.38
CA VAL A 66 -7.85 -26.93 6.40
C VAL A 66 -8.47 -25.95 7.40
N ARG A 67 -9.64 -25.36 7.09
CA ARG A 67 -10.32 -24.35 7.92
C ARG A 67 -10.47 -24.78 9.39
N GLY A 68 -10.98 -25.99 9.62
CA GLY A 68 -11.18 -26.50 10.99
C GLY A 68 -9.85 -26.60 11.75
N GLU A 69 -8.81 -27.08 11.07
CA GLU A 69 -7.48 -27.19 11.67
C GLU A 69 -6.84 -25.82 11.94
N TRP A 70 -7.05 -24.84 11.06
CA TRP A 70 -6.65 -23.46 11.29
C TRP A 70 -7.31 -22.85 12.53
N GLN A 71 -8.62 -23.07 12.70
CA GLN A 71 -9.35 -22.61 13.88
C GLN A 71 -8.82 -23.24 15.17
N ASP A 72 -8.49 -24.54 15.13
CA ASP A 72 -7.84 -25.23 16.24
C ASP A 72 -6.46 -24.64 16.56
N PHE A 73 -5.65 -24.37 15.55
CA PHE A 73 -4.35 -23.73 15.73
C PHE A 73 -4.47 -22.35 16.39
N VAL A 74 -5.34 -21.48 15.88
CA VAL A 74 -5.57 -20.15 16.46
C VAL A 74 -6.06 -20.26 17.91
N ARG A 75 -6.96 -21.22 18.20
CA ARG A 75 -7.42 -21.49 19.56
C ARG A 75 -6.26 -21.87 20.48
N VAL A 76 -5.42 -22.83 20.09
CA VAL A 76 -4.25 -23.27 20.87
C VAL A 76 -3.25 -22.13 21.10
N LEU A 77 -3.02 -21.29 20.09
CA LEU A 77 -2.18 -20.10 20.25
C LEU A 77 -2.73 -19.11 21.28
N ARG A 78 -4.04 -18.85 21.26
CA ARG A 78 -4.70 -17.96 22.22
C ARG A 78 -4.63 -18.53 23.64
N GLU A 79 -4.95 -19.82 23.81
CA GLU A 79 -4.91 -20.50 25.11
C GLU A 79 -3.50 -20.54 25.72
N ASN A 80 -2.46 -20.66 24.89
CA ASN A 80 -1.07 -20.75 25.34
C ASN A 80 -0.26 -19.46 25.19
N LYS A 81 -0.89 -18.35 24.77
CA LYS A 81 -0.24 -17.06 24.50
C LYS A 81 0.78 -16.66 25.56
N TRP A 82 0.37 -16.65 26.83
CA TRP A 82 1.23 -16.21 27.93
C TRP A 82 2.40 -17.15 28.18
N LYS A 83 2.23 -18.44 27.91
CA LYS A 83 3.34 -19.41 28.00
C LYS A 83 4.32 -19.20 26.85
N ILE A 84 3.82 -18.94 25.64
CA ILE A 84 4.66 -18.60 24.48
C ILE A 84 5.47 -17.33 24.77
N LEU A 85 4.85 -16.26 25.28
CA LEU A 85 5.56 -15.03 25.64
C LEU A 85 6.64 -15.26 26.71
N LYS A 86 6.39 -16.13 27.70
CA LYS A 86 7.41 -16.52 28.69
C LYS A 86 8.58 -17.27 28.06
N LEU A 87 8.33 -18.16 27.10
CA LEU A 87 9.39 -18.84 26.34
C LEU A 87 10.21 -17.84 25.51
N VAL A 88 9.55 -16.85 24.92
CA VAL A 88 10.19 -15.76 24.19
C VAL A 88 11.12 -14.94 25.11
N ASP A 89 10.66 -14.59 26.31
CA ASP A 89 11.48 -13.87 27.29
C ASP A 89 12.66 -14.73 27.77
N LYS A 90 12.43 -16.02 28.04
CA LYS A 90 13.49 -16.99 28.38
C LYS A 90 14.55 -17.06 27.27
N TYR A 91 14.14 -17.23 26.01
CA TYR A 91 15.05 -17.24 24.86
C TYR A 91 15.87 -15.94 24.75
N ARG A 92 15.24 -14.80 25.01
CA ARG A 92 15.93 -13.50 25.02
C ARG A 92 17.04 -13.44 26.07
N GLU A 93 16.73 -13.89 27.28
CA GLU A 93 17.65 -13.91 28.41
C GLU A 93 18.83 -14.85 28.16
N GLU A 94 18.55 -16.09 27.72
CA GLU A 94 19.56 -17.11 27.45
C GLU A 94 20.52 -16.71 26.33
N MET A 95 20.02 -16.03 25.31
CA MET A 95 20.80 -15.61 24.14
C MET A 95 21.34 -14.17 24.26
N TYR A 96 21.11 -13.48 25.38
CA TYR A 96 21.50 -12.09 25.62
C TYR A 96 21.08 -11.13 24.48
N LEU A 97 19.87 -11.32 23.94
CA LEU A 97 19.39 -10.57 22.77
C LEU A 97 18.69 -9.27 23.16
N LYS A 98 19.04 -8.16 22.49
CA LYS A 98 18.27 -6.90 22.61
C LYS A 98 16.94 -6.94 21.84
N ARG A 99 16.87 -7.74 20.77
CA ARG A 99 15.69 -7.92 19.93
C ARG A 99 15.60 -9.38 19.50
N ILE A 100 14.40 -9.92 19.52
CA ILE A 100 14.14 -11.32 19.14
C ILE A 100 13.73 -11.38 17.67
N ASN A 101 14.38 -12.25 16.91
CA ASN A 101 13.85 -12.72 15.64
C ASN A 101 12.88 -13.88 15.95
N PHE A 102 11.60 -13.66 15.65
CA PHE A 102 10.55 -14.62 16.01
C PHE A 102 10.71 -15.96 15.27
N ARG A 103 11.25 -15.95 14.05
CA ARG A 103 11.48 -17.19 13.29
C ARG A 103 12.57 -18.05 13.94
N ASP A 104 13.65 -17.42 14.40
CA ASP A 104 14.75 -18.12 15.07
C ASP A 104 14.27 -18.71 16.40
N PHE A 105 13.45 -17.96 17.15
CA PHE A 105 12.77 -18.47 18.34
C PHE A 105 11.92 -19.71 18.04
N ILE A 106 11.10 -19.68 16.98
CA ILE A 106 10.23 -20.80 16.60
C ILE A 106 11.04 -22.08 16.35
N TYR A 107 12.20 -21.97 15.69
CA TYR A 107 13.05 -23.12 15.41
C TYR A 107 13.74 -23.66 16.66
N GLU A 108 14.29 -22.77 17.50
CA GLU A 108 15.03 -23.16 18.70
C GLU A 108 14.13 -23.79 19.76
N TYR A 109 12.89 -23.29 19.90
CA TYR A 109 11.93 -23.71 20.94
C TYR A 109 10.82 -24.62 20.38
N ALA A 110 11.07 -25.31 19.28
CA ALA A 110 10.04 -26.12 18.61
C ALA A 110 9.47 -27.21 19.53
N ASP A 111 10.31 -27.89 20.32
CA ASP A 111 9.88 -28.97 21.22
C ASP A 111 9.01 -28.43 22.38
N GLU A 112 9.37 -27.28 22.95
CA GLU A 112 8.57 -26.60 23.96
C GLU A 112 7.22 -26.16 23.41
N LEU A 113 7.18 -25.66 22.17
CA LEU A 113 5.94 -25.30 21.48
C LEU A 113 5.05 -26.54 21.23
N VAL A 114 5.65 -27.69 20.90
CA VAL A 114 4.92 -28.97 20.82
C VAL A 114 4.34 -29.37 22.18
N ASN A 115 5.10 -29.20 23.26
CA ASN A 115 4.63 -29.47 24.62
C ASN A 115 3.48 -28.55 25.07
N LEU A 116 3.30 -27.40 24.42
CA LEU A 116 2.15 -26.51 24.59
C LEU A 116 0.92 -26.92 23.77
N GLY A 117 0.99 -28.02 23.02
CA GLY A 117 -0.09 -28.54 22.18
C GLY A 117 -0.10 -27.99 20.75
N ILE A 118 0.93 -27.24 20.34
CA ILE A 118 1.05 -26.75 18.96
C ILE A 118 1.61 -27.89 18.11
N LYS A 119 0.84 -28.39 17.14
CA LYS A 119 1.32 -29.49 16.29
C LYS A 119 2.54 -29.06 15.48
N GLN A 120 3.47 -29.99 15.27
CA GLN A 120 4.71 -29.76 14.54
C GLN A 120 4.51 -29.12 13.14
N PRO A 121 3.52 -29.53 12.31
CA PRO A 121 3.25 -28.85 11.04
C PRO A 121 2.86 -27.38 11.21
N TRP A 122 2.13 -27.04 12.26
CA TRP A 122 1.72 -25.66 12.53
C TRP A 122 2.91 -24.78 12.91
N ILE A 123 3.85 -25.33 13.69
CA ILE A 123 5.08 -24.63 14.12
C ILE A 123 5.91 -24.21 12.90
N TYR A 124 6.12 -25.10 11.94
CA TYR A 124 7.02 -24.82 10.82
C TYR A 124 6.34 -24.17 9.61
N LYS A 125 5.02 -24.34 9.44
CA LYS A 125 4.30 -23.80 8.27
C LYS A 125 3.47 -22.56 8.60
N TRP A 126 2.82 -22.51 9.76
CA TRP A 126 1.79 -21.50 10.06
C TRP A 126 2.29 -20.41 11.00
N LEU A 127 2.93 -20.80 12.09
CA LEU A 127 3.47 -19.88 13.09
C LEU A 127 4.47 -18.85 12.51
N PRO A 128 5.29 -19.15 11.49
CA PRO A 128 6.20 -18.17 10.90
C PRO A 128 5.49 -17.03 10.15
N MET A 129 4.19 -17.12 9.89
CA MET A 129 3.40 -16.01 9.33
C MET A 129 3.13 -14.89 10.36
N PHE A 130 3.22 -15.23 11.64
CA PHE A 130 3.01 -14.31 12.76
C PHE A 130 4.30 -13.58 13.13
N ARG A 131 4.15 -12.45 13.80
CA ARG A 131 5.21 -11.71 14.46
C ARG A 131 4.96 -11.70 15.96
N LEU A 132 6.00 -11.44 16.73
CA LEU A 132 5.88 -11.33 18.18
C LEU A 132 4.82 -10.29 18.59
N GLU A 133 4.72 -9.17 17.86
CA GLU A 133 3.75 -8.11 18.16
C GLU A 133 2.30 -8.58 18.06
N ASP A 134 2.00 -9.62 17.27
CA ASP A 134 0.66 -10.18 17.15
C ASP A 134 0.22 -10.91 18.44
N PHE A 135 1.16 -11.20 19.35
CA PHE A 135 0.93 -11.81 20.67
C PHE A 135 0.97 -10.79 21.82
N THR A 136 1.12 -9.48 21.57
CA THR A 136 1.28 -8.49 22.66
C THR A 136 -0.03 -7.79 23.03
N ASN A 137 -0.07 -7.09 24.18
CA ASN A 137 -1.25 -6.39 24.74
C ASN A 137 -1.84 -5.28 23.84
N VAL A 138 -1.18 -4.92 22.73
CA VAL A 138 -1.73 -3.99 21.72
C VAL A 138 -2.74 -4.70 20.79
N ALA A 139 -2.91 -6.02 20.92
CA ALA A 139 -3.96 -6.79 20.28
C ALA A 139 -5.26 -6.76 21.11
N VAL A 140 -6.27 -5.98 20.68
CA VAL A 140 -7.66 -5.99 21.19
C VAL A 140 -8.56 -6.66 20.13
N PRO A 141 -9.73 -7.28 20.42
CA PRO A 141 -10.24 -7.97 21.61
C PRO A 141 -10.07 -9.52 21.55
N TYR A 142 -9.39 -10.08 20.54
CA TYR A 142 -9.28 -11.53 20.33
C TYR A 142 -7.84 -12.06 20.41
N ASP A 143 -7.12 -11.73 21.48
CA ASP A 143 -5.88 -12.29 22.05
C ASP A 143 -4.66 -12.71 21.17
N VAL A 144 -4.79 -12.96 19.87
CA VAL A 144 -3.75 -13.14 18.84
C VAL A 144 -4.28 -12.57 17.51
N ARG A 145 -3.54 -11.67 16.85
CA ARG A 145 -3.97 -11.03 15.59
C ARG A 145 -3.78 -11.98 14.39
N ASP A 146 -4.87 -12.58 13.91
CA ASP A 146 -4.92 -13.59 12.85
C ASP A 146 -5.54 -13.09 11.52
N PHE A 147 -5.38 -11.80 11.21
CA PHE A 147 -5.95 -11.21 9.99
C PHE A 147 -5.28 -11.77 8.72
N MET A 148 -5.98 -12.67 8.02
CA MET A 148 -5.45 -13.49 6.93
C MET A 148 -4.77 -12.69 5.80
N PRO A 149 -5.33 -11.56 5.29
CA PRO A 149 -4.65 -10.76 4.27
C PRO A 149 -3.23 -10.32 4.69
N THR A 150 -3.07 -9.92 5.95
CA THR A 150 -1.75 -9.54 6.50
C THR A 150 -0.82 -10.74 6.62
N LEU A 151 -1.33 -11.91 7.03
CA LEU A 151 -0.53 -13.13 7.15
C LEU A 151 -0.03 -13.63 5.79
N ILE A 152 -0.89 -13.64 4.77
CA ILE A 152 -0.54 -13.97 3.39
C ILE A 152 0.53 -13.00 2.86
N GLN A 153 0.31 -11.69 3.02
CA GLN A 153 1.27 -10.68 2.58
C GLN A 153 2.65 -10.89 3.21
N ARG A 154 2.69 -11.21 4.52
CA ARG A 154 3.94 -11.53 5.22
C ARG A 154 4.58 -12.82 4.73
N ARG A 155 3.78 -13.86 4.44
CA ARG A 155 4.30 -15.13 3.92
C ARG A 155 5.02 -14.92 2.60
N ILE A 156 4.42 -14.20 1.67
CA ILE A 156 5.03 -13.85 0.38
C ILE A 156 6.30 -13.00 0.60
N CYS A 157 6.19 -11.90 1.35
CA CYS A 157 7.33 -11.00 1.58
C CYS A 157 8.44 -11.59 2.48
N SER A 158 8.25 -12.78 3.06
CA SER A 158 9.31 -13.51 3.76
C SER A 158 10.24 -14.27 2.82
N GLN A 159 9.80 -14.51 1.58
CA GLN A 159 10.54 -15.26 0.55
C GLN A 159 11.11 -14.35 -0.54
N MET A 160 10.66 -13.09 -0.61
CA MET A 160 11.16 -12.09 -1.57
C MET A 160 11.24 -10.69 -0.98
N HIS A 161 12.10 -9.85 -1.55
CA HIS A 161 12.20 -8.45 -1.15
C HIS A 161 11.06 -7.60 -1.74
N CYS A 162 9.99 -7.32 -0.99
CA CYS A 162 8.81 -6.56 -1.48
C CYS A 162 9.02 -5.04 -1.67
N GLY A 163 10.25 -4.51 -1.71
CA GLY A 163 10.51 -3.06 -1.70
C GLY A 163 9.87 -2.28 -2.87
N SER A 164 9.86 -2.86 -4.07
CA SER A 164 9.24 -2.31 -5.29
C SER A 164 7.90 -2.98 -5.63
N LEU A 165 7.29 -3.69 -4.69
CA LEU A 165 6.03 -4.42 -4.89
C LEU A 165 4.99 -3.89 -3.90
N GLU A 166 3.97 -3.19 -4.43
CA GLU A 166 2.79 -2.83 -3.67
C GLU A 166 1.80 -4.00 -3.73
N LEU A 167 1.89 -4.85 -2.71
CA LEU A 167 1.11 -6.09 -2.62
C LEU A 167 -0.18 -5.86 -1.84
N HIS A 168 -1.31 -5.87 -2.54
CA HIS A 168 -2.65 -5.92 -1.97
C HIS A 168 -3.14 -7.37 -1.93
N VAL A 169 -3.66 -7.81 -0.79
CA VAL A 169 -4.21 -9.17 -0.65
C VAL A 169 -5.69 -9.08 -0.39
N VAL A 170 -6.48 -9.78 -1.21
CA VAL A 170 -7.90 -10.00 -1.02
C VAL A 170 -8.10 -11.45 -0.61
N TYR A 171 -8.79 -11.68 0.51
CA TYR A 171 -9.02 -13.02 1.06
C TYR A 171 -10.50 -13.40 1.07
N TYR A 172 -10.81 -14.61 0.60
CA TYR A 172 -12.17 -15.15 0.47
C TYR A 172 -12.44 -16.27 1.48
N PRO A 173 -13.02 -15.96 2.65
CA PRO A 173 -13.23 -16.92 3.74
C PRO A 173 -14.29 -17.99 3.46
N GLU A 174 -15.04 -17.91 2.36
CA GLU A 174 -16.05 -18.92 2.00
C GLU A 174 -15.81 -19.53 0.61
N GLY A 175 -14.67 -19.19 0.01
CA GLY A 175 -14.32 -19.60 -1.34
C GLY A 175 -15.14 -18.91 -2.43
N GLN A 176 -15.96 -17.91 -2.08
CA GLN A 176 -16.73 -17.10 -3.02
C GLN A 176 -16.15 -15.70 -3.13
N ARG A 177 -16.11 -15.21 -4.37
CA ARG A 177 -15.75 -13.84 -4.72
C ARG A 177 -16.94 -12.94 -4.39
N PRO A 178 -16.85 -11.98 -3.45
CA PRO A 178 -17.89 -10.96 -3.31
C PRO A 178 -18.05 -10.14 -4.58
N ASP A 179 -19.28 -9.76 -4.91
CA ASP A 179 -19.63 -9.03 -6.13
C ASP A 179 -18.98 -7.63 -6.22
N ASN A 180 -18.49 -7.09 -5.09
CA ASN A 180 -17.98 -5.73 -4.95
C ASN A 180 -16.53 -5.72 -4.45
N GLU A 181 -15.61 -6.26 -5.25
CA GLU A 181 -14.19 -6.15 -4.97
C GLU A 181 -13.62 -4.98 -5.72
N PHE A 182 -13.08 -4.01 -5.01
CA PHE A 182 -11.80 -3.34 -5.28
C PHE A 182 -11.75 -2.16 -4.33
N PHE A 183 -10.64 -2.00 -3.62
CA PHE A 183 -10.34 -0.72 -2.98
C PHE A 183 -10.29 0.34 -4.10
N LEU A 184 -11.28 1.25 -4.11
CA LEU A 184 -11.53 2.28 -5.13
C LEU A 184 -12.10 1.83 -6.49
N GLY A 185 -12.41 0.56 -6.73
CA GLY A 185 -13.01 0.14 -8.01
C GLY A 185 -12.08 0.22 -9.24
N ILE A 186 -10.77 0.46 -9.05
CA ILE A 186 -9.82 0.56 -10.16
C ILE A 186 -9.61 -0.86 -10.72
N PRO A 187 -9.79 -1.08 -12.03
CA PRO A 187 -9.64 -2.41 -12.60
C PRO A 187 -8.20 -2.90 -12.47
N SER A 188 -8.06 -4.22 -12.51
CA SER A 188 -6.79 -4.92 -12.60
C SER A 188 -6.89 -6.00 -13.66
N ILE A 189 -5.76 -6.37 -14.25
CA ILE A 189 -5.68 -7.42 -15.27
C ILE A 189 -5.10 -8.69 -14.67
N SER A 190 -5.77 -9.82 -14.85
CA SER A 190 -5.28 -11.11 -14.39
C SER A 190 -4.10 -11.55 -15.24
N ILE A 191 -2.99 -11.91 -14.61
CA ILE A 191 -1.74 -12.28 -15.29
C ILE A 191 -1.31 -13.71 -15.06
N TRP A 192 -1.82 -14.31 -13.99
CA TRP A 192 -1.51 -15.67 -13.60
C TRP A 192 -2.71 -16.27 -12.90
N ASN A 193 -2.95 -17.55 -13.17
CA ASN A 193 -3.97 -18.35 -12.52
C ASN A 193 -3.39 -19.70 -12.12
N TYR A 194 -3.68 -20.18 -10.91
CA TYR A 194 -3.11 -21.42 -10.40
C TYR A 194 -3.33 -22.66 -11.27
N LYS A 195 -4.40 -22.70 -12.09
CA LYS A 195 -4.66 -23.82 -13.03
C LYS A 195 -3.95 -23.68 -14.36
N LYS A 196 -3.71 -22.44 -14.81
CA LYS A 196 -3.23 -22.14 -16.17
C LYS A 196 -1.79 -21.63 -16.20
N GLY A 197 -1.22 -21.30 -15.04
CA GLY A 197 0.03 -20.57 -14.96
C GLY A 197 -0.11 -19.14 -15.50
N ILE A 198 0.92 -18.67 -16.17
CA ILE A 198 0.95 -17.34 -16.82
C ILE A 198 -0.10 -17.28 -17.93
N LEU A 199 -0.92 -16.24 -17.92
CA LEU A 199 -1.99 -16.05 -18.88
C LEU A 199 -1.50 -15.31 -20.14
N GLU A 200 -1.97 -15.76 -21.31
CA GLU A 200 -1.88 -14.98 -22.55
C GLU A 200 -2.94 -13.86 -22.52
N ILE A 201 -2.55 -12.65 -22.96
CA ILE A 201 -3.42 -11.48 -22.94
C ILE A 201 -3.49 -10.93 -24.36
N SER A 202 -4.70 -10.96 -24.94
CA SER A 202 -4.96 -10.36 -26.24
C SER A 202 -4.91 -8.83 -26.17
N GLU A 203 -4.57 -8.18 -27.29
CA GLU A 203 -4.61 -6.71 -27.39
C GLU A 203 -6.02 -6.17 -27.08
N GLU A 204 -7.07 -6.88 -27.49
CA GLU A 204 -8.45 -6.53 -27.22
C GLU A 204 -8.75 -6.54 -25.71
N THR A 205 -8.34 -7.61 -25.00
CA THR A 205 -8.49 -7.69 -23.54
C THR A 205 -7.71 -6.58 -22.83
N PHE A 206 -6.52 -6.24 -23.32
CA PHE A 206 -5.74 -5.15 -22.74
C PHE A 206 -6.36 -3.77 -23.01
N LYS A 207 -6.89 -3.54 -24.22
CA LYS A 207 -7.63 -2.32 -24.56
C LYS A 207 -8.90 -2.19 -23.70
N GLU A 208 -9.66 -3.26 -23.50
CA GLU A 208 -10.83 -3.27 -22.61
C GLU A 208 -10.47 -2.92 -21.17
N TYR A 209 -9.35 -3.45 -20.66
CA TYR A 209 -8.83 -3.08 -19.33
C TYR A 209 -8.57 -1.57 -19.23
N LEU A 210 -7.87 -1.00 -20.20
CA LEU A 210 -7.53 0.43 -20.22
C LEU A 210 -8.77 1.32 -20.36
N LEU A 211 -9.79 0.87 -21.10
CA LEU A 211 -11.09 1.56 -21.21
C LEU A 211 -11.83 1.57 -19.87
N LYS A 212 -11.87 0.43 -19.17
CA LYS A 212 -12.45 0.36 -17.81
C LYS A 212 -11.68 1.27 -16.85
N GLU A 213 -10.36 1.31 -16.95
CA GLU A 213 -9.55 2.20 -16.14
C GLU A 213 -9.85 3.67 -16.45
N PHE A 214 -9.96 4.03 -17.73
CA PHE A 214 -10.31 5.38 -18.17
C PHE A 214 -11.67 5.82 -17.62
N GLN A 215 -12.70 4.97 -17.73
CA GLN A 215 -14.03 5.24 -17.19
C GLN A 215 -13.96 5.49 -15.69
N ARG A 216 -13.27 4.61 -14.95
CA ARG A 216 -13.16 4.74 -13.50
C ARG A 216 -12.38 5.98 -13.07
N LEU A 217 -11.27 6.30 -13.74
CA LEU A 217 -10.52 7.51 -13.48
C LEU A 217 -11.35 8.75 -13.79
N THR A 218 -12.18 8.73 -14.83
CA THR A 218 -13.09 9.83 -15.17
C THR A 218 -14.15 10.03 -14.09
N GLU A 219 -14.77 8.95 -13.60
CA GLU A 219 -15.72 9.00 -12.47
C GLU A 219 -15.07 9.61 -11.21
N LEU A 220 -13.88 9.11 -10.84
CA LEU A 220 -13.15 9.63 -9.68
C LEU A 220 -12.80 11.12 -9.86
N SER A 221 -12.38 11.53 -11.05
CA SER A 221 -12.14 12.94 -11.35
C SER A 221 -13.40 13.78 -11.17
N GLN A 222 -14.56 13.31 -11.65
CA GLN A 222 -15.83 14.01 -11.45
C GLN A 222 -16.20 14.11 -9.98
N MET A 223 -15.96 13.06 -9.18
CA MET A 223 -16.18 13.11 -7.73
C MET A 223 -15.28 14.16 -7.06
N ILE A 224 -14.01 14.26 -7.45
CA ILE A 224 -13.09 15.31 -6.96
C ILE A 224 -13.63 16.70 -7.33
N LEU A 225 -13.95 16.93 -8.61
CA LEU A 225 -14.42 18.22 -9.12
C LEU A 225 -15.71 18.67 -8.44
N ASN A 226 -16.57 17.73 -8.04
CA ASN A 226 -17.84 18.01 -7.37
C ASN A 226 -17.72 18.09 -5.83
N GLY A 227 -16.52 17.88 -5.25
CA GLY A 227 -16.33 17.83 -3.79
C GLY A 227 -16.93 16.59 -3.10
N ASN A 228 -17.45 15.63 -3.86
CA ASN A 228 -18.16 14.45 -3.36
C ASN A 228 -17.25 13.22 -3.22
N ILE A 229 -15.95 13.42 -3.02
CA ILE A 229 -15.00 12.33 -2.88
C ILE A 229 -14.91 11.88 -1.42
N ASP A 230 -15.48 10.72 -1.10
CA ASP A 230 -15.39 10.09 0.22
C ASP A 230 -14.19 9.15 0.31
N ILE A 231 -13.00 9.70 0.04
CA ILE A 231 -11.72 8.99 0.21
C ILE A 231 -10.93 9.76 1.26
N PHE A 232 -10.58 9.08 2.36
CA PHE A 232 -9.89 9.69 3.50
C PHE A 232 -8.66 10.51 3.08
N ALA A 233 -7.84 10.01 2.16
CA ALA A 233 -6.64 10.68 1.67
C ALA A 233 -6.92 12.01 0.93
N TYR A 234 -8.13 12.22 0.41
CA TYR A 234 -8.55 13.46 -0.25
C TYR A 234 -9.19 14.47 0.70
N MET A 235 -9.52 14.10 1.95
CA MET A 235 -10.19 15.00 2.89
C MET A 235 -9.44 16.33 3.11
N PRO A 236 -8.10 16.34 3.26
CA PRO A 236 -7.37 17.60 3.39
C PRO A 236 -7.45 18.48 2.13
N ALA A 237 -7.43 17.87 0.94
CA ALA A 237 -7.57 18.60 -0.33
C ALA A 237 -8.98 19.18 -0.47
N ARG A 238 -10.00 18.40 -0.11
CA ARG A 238 -11.40 18.84 -0.09
C ARG A 238 -11.59 20.04 0.83
N TYR A 239 -11.03 20.01 2.04
CA TYR A 239 -11.07 21.16 2.95
C TYR A 239 -10.51 22.43 2.29
N LEU A 240 -9.36 22.32 1.61
CA LEU A 240 -8.75 23.46 0.91
C LEU A 240 -9.60 23.99 -0.23
N MET A 241 -10.34 23.11 -0.93
CA MET A 241 -11.25 23.47 -2.01
C MET A 241 -12.51 24.20 -1.51
N GLU A 242 -13.07 23.77 -0.37
CA GLU A 242 -14.37 24.25 0.14
C GLU A 242 -14.24 25.44 1.10
N ASN A 243 -13.20 25.49 1.93
CA ASN A 243 -13.12 26.46 3.02
C ASN A 243 -12.35 27.71 2.59
N HIS A 244 -13.07 28.75 2.17
CA HIS A 244 -12.50 30.03 1.74
C HIS A 244 -12.22 31.03 2.87
N GLU A 245 -12.73 30.77 4.08
CA GLU A 245 -12.63 31.70 5.21
C GLU A 245 -11.31 31.55 5.98
N ASP A 246 -10.66 30.39 5.89
CA ASP A 246 -9.33 30.18 6.44
C ASP A 246 -8.31 31.04 5.70
N ASN A 247 -7.85 32.08 6.42
CA ASN A 247 -6.95 33.11 5.93
C ASN A 247 -5.49 32.86 6.32
N PHE A 248 -5.17 31.72 6.92
CA PHE A 248 -3.80 31.37 7.24
C PHE A 248 -2.95 31.30 5.96
N PHE A 249 -1.75 31.89 5.97
CA PHE A 249 -0.97 32.10 4.75
C PHE A 249 -0.57 30.77 4.07
N LEU A 250 -0.22 29.73 4.84
CA LEU A 250 0.06 28.40 4.28
C LEU A 250 -1.18 27.81 3.62
N THR A 251 -2.35 27.95 4.26
CA THR A 251 -3.62 27.49 3.68
C THR A 251 -3.88 28.19 2.33
N LYS A 252 -3.60 29.50 2.20
CA LYS A 252 -3.74 30.22 0.93
C LYS A 252 -2.81 29.66 -0.17
N LEU A 253 -1.53 29.46 0.13
CA LEU A 253 -0.56 28.94 -0.84
C LEU A 253 -0.96 27.54 -1.36
N PHE A 254 -1.31 26.64 -0.45
CA PHE A 254 -1.74 25.29 -0.84
C PHE A 254 -3.10 25.28 -1.54
N ARG A 255 -4.03 26.16 -1.15
CA ARG A 255 -5.32 26.33 -1.84
C ARG A 255 -5.11 26.76 -3.30
N GLU A 256 -4.25 27.73 -3.56
CA GLU A 256 -3.96 28.18 -4.92
C GLU A 256 -3.40 27.04 -5.78
N ALA A 257 -2.46 26.26 -5.25
CA ALA A 257 -1.90 25.10 -5.94
C ALA A 257 -2.95 24.02 -6.22
N ILE A 258 -3.81 23.71 -5.24
CA ILE A 258 -4.90 22.74 -5.44
C ILE A 258 -5.91 23.22 -6.47
N LEU A 259 -6.34 24.48 -6.41
CA LEU A 259 -7.29 25.04 -7.38
C LEU A 259 -6.71 25.06 -8.80
N SER A 260 -5.41 25.34 -8.93
CA SER A 260 -4.71 25.24 -10.22
C SER A 260 -4.73 23.81 -10.77
N GLU A 261 -4.42 22.81 -9.94
CA GLU A 261 -4.45 21.41 -10.36
C GLU A 261 -5.89 20.91 -10.63
N VAL A 262 -6.89 21.42 -9.90
CA VAL A 262 -8.31 21.14 -10.15
C VAL A 262 -8.75 21.68 -11.53
N GLU A 263 -8.34 22.88 -11.91
CA GLU A 263 -8.62 23.41 -13.26
C GLU A 263 -7.86 22.64 -14.34
N ASN A 264 -6.64 22.16 -14.07
CA ASN A 264 -5.93 21.23 -14.95
C ASN A 264 -6.73 19.92 -15.14
N LEU A 265 -7.21 19.31 -14.06
CA LEU A 265 -8.02 18.09 -14.09
C LEU A 265 -9.30 18.27 -14.91
N LYS A 266 -9.99 19.40 -14.72
CA LYS A 266 -11.18 19.78 -15.48
C LYS A 266 -10.88 19.94 -16.97
N GLY A 267 -9.74 20.54 -17.32
CA GLY A 267 -9.25 20.65 -18.68
C GLY A 267 -9.02 19.27 -19.32
N LEU A 268 -8.36 18.35 -18.60
CA LEU A 268 -8.15 16.97 -19.03
C LEU A 268 -9.48 16.27 -19.32
N ILE A 269 -10.42 16.29 -18.37
CA ILE A 269 -11.74 15.65 -18.54
C ILE A 269 -12.48 16.21 -19.76
N LYS A 270 -12.50 17.55 -19.94
CA LYS A 270 -13.16 18.18 -21.10
C LYS A 270 -12.52 17.81 -22.43
N SER A 271 -11.21 17.55 -22.44
CA SER A 271 -10.52 17.10 -23.65
C SER A 271 -10.84 15.65 -23.99
N TYR A 272 -10.99 14.79 -22.98
CA TYR A 272 -11.18 13.36 -23.16
C TYR A 272 -12.62 12.92 -23.38
N THR A 273 -13.60 13.72 -22.96
CA THR A 273 -15.03 13.47 -23.29
C THR A 273 -15.36 13.63 -24.78
N LYS A 274 -14.43 14.16 -25.57
CA LYS A 274 -14.59 14.37 -27.02
C LYS A 274 -13.94 13.27 -27.86
N ILE A 275 -13.25 12.32 -27.23
CA ILE A 275 -12.54 11.26 -27.94
C ILE A 275 -13.52 10.17 -28.33
N ASP A 276 -13.38 9.68 -29.57
CA ASP A 276 -14.03 8.46 -30.02
C ASP A 276 -13.32 7.24 -29.41
N LEU A 277 -13.96 6.62 -28.42
CA LEU A 277 -13.40 5.47 -27.69
C LEU A 277 -13.29 4.22 -28.56
N ASP A 278 -14.02 4.13 -29.68
CA ASP A 278 -13.93 2.97 -30.56
C ASP A 278 -12.63 3.02 -31.37
N GLN A 279 -12.21 4.23 -31.78
CA GLN A 279 -11.02 4.46 -32.61
C GLN A 279 -9.73 4.69 -31.81
N ILE A 280 -9.81 4.87 -30.49
CA ILE A 280 -8.64 5.18 -29.68
C ILE A 280 -7.63 4.03 -29.64
N THR A 281 -6.34 4.36 -29.70
CA THR A 281 -5.24 3.40 -29.59
C THR A 281 -4.91 3.05 -28.14
N ILE A 282 -4.19 1.94 -27.92
CA ILE A 282 -3.70 1.53 -26.60
C ILE A 282 -2.75 2.59 -26.02
N GLU A 283 -1.85 3.13 -26.84
CA GLU A 283 -0.88 4.14 -26.43
C GLU A 283 -1.55 5.42 -25.96
N GLU A 284 -2.58 5.88 -26.68
CA GLU A 284 -3.37 7.04 -26.31
C GLU A 284 -4.11 6.82 -24.99
N LEU A 285 -4.76 5.66 -24.79
CA LEU A 285 -5.42 5.32 -23.53
C LEU A 285 -4.44 5.31 -22.35
N GLN A 286 -3.25 4.72 -22.53
CA GLN A 286 -2.22 4.70 -21.49
C GLN A 286 -1.75 6.11 -21.10
N ASP A 287 -1.57 7.01 -22.07
CA ASP A 287 -1.19 8.41 -21.84
C ASP A 287 -2.29 9.18 -21.10
N ILE A 288 -3.53 9.05 -21.56
CA ILE A 288 -4.72 9.66 -20.94
C ILE A 288 -4.87 9.21 -19.49
N ASN A 289 -4.85 7.90 -19.24
CA ASN A 289 -4.97 7.34 -17.89
C ASN A 289 -3.80 7.79 -17.00
N SER A 290 -2.60 7.92 -17.56
CA SER A 290 -1.44 8.44 -16.83
C SER A 290 -1.62 9.90 -16.42
N LYS A 291 -2.11 10.75 -17.32
CA LYS A 291 -2.36 12.17 -17.05
C LYS A 291 -3.46 12.37 -15.99
N LEU A 292 -4.60 11.68 -16.14
CA LEU A 292 -5.68 11.70 -15.15
C LEU A 292 -5.18 11.25 -13.78
N ARG A 293 -4.52 10.09 -13.69
CA ARG A 293 -4.02 9.56 -12.41
C ARG A 293 -2.98 10.46 -11.77
N LYS A 294 -2.09 11.08 -12.58
CA LYS A 294 -1.06 12.00 -12.08
C LYS A 294 -1.69 13.25 -11.47
N SER A 295 -2.69 13.83 -12.14
CA SER A 295 -3.40 15.00 -11.65
C SER A 295 -4.16 14.70 -10.34
N GLN A 296 -4.92 13.59 -10.34
CA GLN A 296 -5.61 13.11 -9.14
C GLN A 296 -4.66 12.90 -7.95
N LYS A 297 -3.54 12.19 -8.14
CA LYS A 297 -2.54 11.97 -7.09
C LYS A 297 -1.89 13.28 -6.63
N HIS A 298 -1.69 14.24 -7.54
CA HIS A 298 -1.09 15.52 -7.18
C HIS A 298 -2.01 16.33 -6.24
N ILE A 299 -3.31 16.35 -6.52
CA ILE A 299 -4.32 16.94 -5.62
C ILE A 299 -4.28 16.29 -4.23
N GLU A 300 -4.28 14.95 -4.18
CA GLU A 300 -4.17 14.18 -2.94
C GLU A 300 -2.90 14.55 -2.15
N HIS A 301 -1.75 14.54 -2.83
CA HIS A 301 -0.47 14.85 -2.19
C HIS A 301 -0.40 16.29 -1.70
N LEU A 302 -0.94 17.27 -2.43
CA LEU A 302 -1.00 18.66 -2.00
C LEU A 302 -1.79 18.77 -0.68
N GLY A 303 -2.93 18.10 -0.57
CA GLY A 303 -3.73 18.06 0.66
C GLY A 303 -2.97 17.44 1.84
N ILE A 304 -2.39 16.25 1.66
CA ILE A 304 -1.63 15.55 2.71
C ILE A 304 -0.43 16.39 3.17
N VAL A 305 0.29 17.00 2.22
CA VAL A 305 1.46 17.83 2.54
C VAL A 305 1.03 19.12 3.23
N TRP A 306 -0.08 19.75 2.85
CA TRP A 306 -0.63 20.91 3.55
C TRP A 306 -0.90 20.59 5.03
N GLU A 307 -1.66 19.54 5.32
CA GLU A 307 -2.02 19.15 6.69
C GLU A 307 -0.76 18.92 7.53
N ALA A 308 0.22 18.20 6.98
CA ALA A 308 1.49 17.97 7.65
C ALA A 308 2.28 19.27 7.88
N THR A 309 2.18 20.23 6.94
CA THR A 309 2.87 21.52 6.98
C THR A 309 2.27 22.45 8.02
N VAL A 310 0.94 22.57 8.10
CA VAL A 310 0.26 23.34 9.16
C VAL A 310 0.62 22.78 10.53
N ASN A 311 0.51 21.46 10.71
CA ASN A 311 0.87 20.84 11.98
C ASN A 311 2.36 20.99 12.33
N ALA A 312 3.24 21.08 11.34
CA ALA A 312 4.68 21.27 11.58
C ALA A 312 4.99 22.73 11.90
N TRP A 313 4.30 23.66 11.24
CA TRP A 313 4.34 25.08 11.54
C TRP A 313 3.92 25.34 12.98
N ASP A 314 2.79 24.78 13.41
CA ASP A 314 2.30 24.96 14.78
C ASP A 314 3.24 24.35 15.83
N GLU A 315 3.86 23.19 15.55
CA GLU A 315 4.89 22.60 16.43
C GLU A 315 6.11 23.51 16.57
N VAL A 316 6.60 24.06 15.46
CA VAL A 316 7.83 24.86 15.44
C VAL A 316 7.60 26.28 15.95
N MET A 317 6.48 26.91 15.57
CA MET A 317 6.19 28.32 15.85
C MET A 317 5.32 28.53 17.10
N GLY A 318 4.48 27.56 17.45
CA GLY A 318 3.62 27.61 18.65
C GLY A 318 4.33 27.14 19.92
N GLY A 319 5.48 26.48 19.80
CA GLY A 319 6.32 26.08 20.93
C GLY A 319 7.17 27.22 21.50
N ALA A 320 7.72 27.03 22.71
CA ALA A 320 8.74 27.94 23.23
C ALA A 320 9.96 27.98 22.29
N PRO A 321 10.69 29.11 22.13
CA PRO A 321 11.85 29.21 21.22
C PRO A 321 12.92 28.12 21.42
N VAL A 322 13.07 27.63 22.65
CA VAL A 322 13.96 26.51 23.00
C VAL A 322 13.54 25.20 22.30
N HIS A 323 12.25 25.00 22.04
CA HIS A 323 11.72 23.86 21.33
C HIS A 323 12.13 23.86 19.85
N ALA A 324 11.98 25.01 19.17
CA ALA A 324 12.42 25.18 17.78
C ALA A 324 13.93 24.94 17.62
N LEU A 325 14.75 25.43 18.56
CA LEU A 325 16.20 25.17 18.60
C LEU A 325 16.51 23.68 18.75
N ARG A 326 15.86 22.98 19.68
CA ARG A 326 16.03 21.53 19.85
C ARG A 326 15.63 20.74 18.61
N LEU A 327 14.54 21.13 17.96
CA LEU A 327 14.12 20.51 16.70
C LEU A 327 15.15 20.77 15.60
N SER A 328 15.65 22.00 15.48
CA SER A 328 16.71 22.36 14.54
C SER A 328 17.96 21.50 14.71
N GLU A 329 18.42 21.30 15.95
CA GLU A 329 19.54 20.41 16.28
C GLU A 329 19.23 18.94 15.94
N LYS A 330 18.06 18.43 16.37
CA LYS A 330 17.61 17.06 16.11
C LYS A 330 17.56 16.75 14.62
N TYR A 331 17.07 17.69 13.81
CA TYR A 331 16.93 17.53 12.37
C TYR A 331 18.14 18.04 11.60
N ARG A 332 19.16 18.63 12.25
CA ARG A 332 20.35 19.23 11.61
C ARG A 332 19.98 20.25 10.52
N SER A 333 19.03 21.11 10.82
CA SER A 333 18.57 22.16 9.92
C SER A 333 19.30 23.47 10.20
N ARG A 334 19.56 24.28 9.17
CA ARG A 334 20.19 25.60 9.31
C ARG A 334 19.20 26.74 9.19
N THR A 335 18.08 26.51 8.50
CA THR A 335 17.02 27.50 8.30
C THR A 335 15.68 26.96 8.79
N LEU A 336 14.71 27.86 8.97
CA LEU A 336 13.35 27.50 9.41
C LEU A 336 12.64 26.66 8.33
N GLU A 337 12.83 27.02 7.07
CA GLU A 337 12.29 26.34 5.89
C GLU A 337 12.82 24.91 5.80
N GLU A 338 14.13 24.73 6.00
CA GLU A 338 14.76 23.41 6.04
C GLU A 338 14.23 22.59 7.22
N LEU A 339 14.01 23.20 8.37
CA LEU A 339 13.42 22.54 9.53
C LEU A 339 12.00 22.06 9.24
N ILE A 340 11.12 22.95 8.76
CA ILE A 340 9.74 22.61 8.39
C ILE A 340 9.74 21.49 7.34
N PHE A 341 10.54 21.62 6.28
CA PHE A 341 10.65 20.60 5.24
C PHE A 341 11.05 19.23 5.79
N ARG A 342 12.05 19.16 6.70
CA ARG A 342 12.48 17.88 7.30
C ARG A 342 11.43 17.27 8.21
N VAL A 343 10.75 18.10 9.02
CA VAL A 343 9.65 17.64 9.90
C VAL A 343 8.49 17.11 9.06
N VAL A 344 8.05 17.87 8.05
CA VAL A 344 6.97 17.48 7.13
C VAL A 344 7.34 16.23 6.36
N SER A 345 8.53 16.19 5.76
CA SER A 345 9.02 15.03 5.02
C SER A 345 9.00 13.77 5.88
N ARG A 346 9.48 13.86 7.12
CA ARG A 346 9.45 12.71 8.04
C ARG A 346 8.03 12.30 8.38
N ARG A 347 7.14 13.23 8.71
CA ARG A 347 5.74 12.94 9.04
C ARG A 347 5.03 12.26 7.87
N VAL A 348 5.07 12.88 6.69
CA VAL A 348 4.44 12.37 5.49
C VAL A 348 5.01 11.01 5.08
N THR A 349 6.32 10.84 5.06
CA THR A 349 6.93 9.54 4.71
C THR A 349 6.76 8.47 5.78
N SER A 350 6.44 8.83 7.03
CA SER A 350 6.13 7.85 8.09
C SER A 350 4.67 7.42 8.04
N SER A 351 3.75 8.36 7.77
CA SER A 351 2.31 8.09 7.67
C SER A 351 1.93 7.48 6.32
N TYR A 352 2.66 7.84 5.25
CA TYR A 352 2.40 7.43 3.87
C TYR A 352 3.67 6.92 3.15
N PRO A 353 4.40 5.94 3.72
CA PRO A 353 5.74 5.53 3.26
C PRO A 353 5.83 5.02 1.83
N ARG A 354 4.70 4.59 1.25
CA ARG A 354 4.62 4.08 -0.13
C ARG A 354 4.00 5.08 -1.10
N VAL A 355 3.20 6.03 -0.62
CA VAL A 355 2.45 6.98 -1.46
C VAL A 355 3.27 8.23 -1.77
N ILE A 356 3.93 8.81 -0.75
CA ILE A 356 4.67 10.08 -0.90
C ILE A 356 6.12 9.89 -0.43
N LYS A 357 7.08 10.24 -1.28
CA LYS A 357 8.51 10.24 -0.94
C LYS A 357 8.98 11.66 -0.63
N THR A 358 10.13 11.78 0.05
CA THR A 358 10.76 13.08 0.38
C THR A 358 10.94 13.99 -0.84
N LYS A 359 11.23 13.43 -2.01
CA LYS A 359 11.35 14.20 -3.26
C LYS A 359 10.03 14.77 -3.76
N ASP A 360 8.92 14.10 -3.48
CA ASP A 360 7.58 14.56 -3.86
C ASP A 360 7.18 15.73 -2.94
N VAL A 361 7.46 15.62 -1.63
CA VAL A 361 7.33 16.73 -0.68
C VAL A 361 8.17 17.93 -1.12
N LYS A 362 9.44 17.70 -1.51
CA LYS A 362 10.33 18.76 -1.98
C LYS A 362 9.79 19.45 -3.24
N LYS A 363 9.25 18.66 -4.19
CA LYS A 363 8.64 19.19 -5.40
C LYS A 363 7.45 20.09 -5.06
N ILE A 364 6.56 19.64 -4.17
CA ILE A 364 5.41 20.44 -3.70
C ILE A 364 5.88 21.73 -3.03
N PHE A 365 6.86 21.66 -2.12
CA PHE A 365 7.39 22.85 -1.46
C PHE A 365 7.98 23.86 -2.45
N ASN A 366 8.69 23.39 -3.49
CA ASN A 366 9.20 24.27 -4.55
C ASN A 366 8.05 24.90 -5.35
N GLU A 367 7.02 24.12 -5.67
CA GLU A 367 5.84 24.55 -6.44
C GLU A 367 5.08 25.66 -5.75
N ILE A 368 4.90 25.57 -4.43
CA ILE A 368 4.20 26.59 -3.63
C ILE A 368 5.13 27.69 -3.08
N GLY A 369 6.42 27.65 -3.43
CA GLY A 369 7.40 28.68 -3.06
C GLY A 369 7.98 28.61 -1.64
N LEU A 370 7.79 27.52 -0.88
CA LEU A 370 8.29 27.38 0.49
C LEU A 370 9.79 27.01 0.61
N MET A 371 10.42 26.53 -0.46
CA MET A 371 11.86 26.17 -0.48
C MET A 371 12.75 27.19 -1.21
N SER A 372 12.14 28.27 -1.70
CA SER A 372 12.81 29.39 -2.40
C SER A 372 12.89 30.65 -1.53
N MET A 373 12.43 30.58 -0.28
CA MET A 373 12.66 31.55 0.80
C MET A 373 13.89 31.11 1.59
#